data_AF-A0A843FFB4-F1
#
_entry.id   AF-A0A843FFB4-F1
#
_cell.length_a   1.000
_cell.length_b   1.000
_cell.length_c   1.000
_cell.angle_alpha   90.00
_cell.angle_beta   90.00
_cell.angle_gamma   90.00
#
_symmetry.space_group_name_H-M   'P 1'
#
loop_
_entity.id
_entity.type
_entity.pdbx_description
1 polymer ?
#
loop_
_entity_poly.entity_id
_entity_poly.type
_entity_poly.pdbx_seq_one_letter_code
_entity_poly.pdbx_strand_id
1 'polypeptide(L)'
;MGGVRPVNAGWFNAFRPWTLHGAVVPVLLGGAFAYTHGSHEWLLLLLALVGGVLLQSACNLLNTYGDFETGLDTEENHSRSPELVSGKLKPKHVFYVGMACLGITACLGIVMICLTGWGIIFFGLAGLATAGMYTVGLKYKYFGLGLPSVFIAMGILMPAGTYYLMTGDLSLDLFLISLPNALMITAVLNGPDLRAVRSDTEAGVKTGS
;
A
#
# COMPACT_ATOMS: atom_id res chain seq x y z
N MET A 1 11.27 -32.61 2.39
CA MET A 1 10.63 -31.27 2.38
C MET A 1 10.91 -30.65 1.03
N GLY A 2 9.87 -30.44 0.21
CA GLY A 2 10.02 -29.91 -1.15
C GLY A 2 10.62 -28.51 -1.11
N GLY A 3 11.77 -28.33 -1.74
CA GLY A 3 12.51 -27.08 -1.76
C GLY A 3 11.65 -25.96 -2.32
N VAL A 4 11.20 -25.07 -1.43
CA VAL A 4 10.68 -23.77 -1.83
C VAL A 4 11.80 -23.10 -2.61
N ARG A 5 11.55 -22.76 -3.88
CA ARG A 5 12.54 -22.05 -4.69
C ARG A 5 12.95 -20.79 -3.93
N PRO A 6 14.26 -20.52 -3.74
CA PRO A 6 14.68 -19.30 -3.08
C PRO A 6 14.12 -18.12 -3.87
N VAL A 7 13.47 -17.21 -3.16
CA VAL A 7 12.94 -15.99 -3.74
C VAL A 7 14.11 -15.22 -4.36
N ASN A 8 13.96 -14.76 -5.60
CA ASN A 8 15.01 -14.01 -6.29
C ASN A 8 15.19 -12.64 -5.62
N ALA A 9 16.04 -12.60 -4.60
CA ALA A 9 16.38 -11.38 -3.89
C ALA A 9 16.96 -10.33 -4.87
N GLY A 10 16.42 -9.11 -4.82
CA GLY A 10 16.78 -7.97 -5.66
C GLY A 10 15.66 -6.91 -5.68
N TRP A 11 15.88 -5.81 -6.40
CA TRP A 11 14.93 -4.68 -6.45
C TRP A 11 13.51 -5.10 -6.86
N PHE A 12 13.37 -6.01 -7.83
CA PHE A 12 12.05 -6.49 -8.25
C PHE A 12 11.25 -7.09 -7.09
N ASN A 13 11.91 -7.85 -6.20
CA ASN A 13 11.24 -8.42 -5.04
C ASN A 13 10.98 -7.35 -3.95
N ALA A 14 11.92 -6.41 -3.77
CA ALA A 14 11.79 -5.32 -2.79
C ALA A 14 10.62 -4.38 -3.11
N PHE A 15 10.35 -4.12 -4.40
CA PHE A 15 9.17 -3.35 -4.84
C PHE A 15 7.85 -4.11 -4.69
N ARG A 16 7.90 -5.44 -4.50
CA ARG A 16 6.74 -6.35 -4.38
C ARG A 16 5.63 -6.06 -5.42
N PRO A 17 5.90 -6.23 -6.73
CA PRO A 17 4.96 -5.90 -7.80
C PRO A 17 3.61 -6.59 -7.66
N TRP A 18 3.57 -7.79 -7.08
CA TRP A 18 2.33 -8.50 -6.78
C TRP A 18 1.50 -7.85 -5.67
N THR A 19 1.95 -6.82 -4.94
CA THR A 19 1.09 -6.05 -4.02
C THR A 19 0.56 -4.76 -4.65
N LEU A 20 1.12 -4.33 -5.79
CA LEU A 20 0.73 -3.09 -6.48
C LEU A 20 -0.70 -3.13 -7.02
N HIS A 21 -1.28 -4.31 -7.23
CA HIS A 21 -2.69 -4.45 -7.58
C HIS A 21 -3.60 -3.83 -6.51
N GLY A 22 -3.19 -3.82 -5.24
CA GLY A 22 -3.91 -3.17 -4.15
C GLY A 22 -4.03 -1.66 -4.33
N ALA A 23 -3.15 -1.03 -5.13
CA ALA A 23 -3.27 0.36 -5.54
C ALA A 23 -3.97 0.51 -6.90
N VAL A 24 -3.58 -0.29 -7.89
CA VAL A 24 -4.07 -0.15 -9.27
C VAL A 24 -5.58 -0.42 -9.37
N VAL A 25 -6.07 -1.52 -8.79
CA VAL A 25 -7.48 -1.91 -8.90
C VAL A 25 -8.42 -0.85 -8.30
N PRO A 26 -8.23 -0.36 -7.07
CA PRO A 26 -9.12 0.66 -6.52
C PRO A 26 -9.07 2.01 -7.24
N VAL A 27 -7.90 2.44 -7.76
CA VAL A 27 -7.83 3.66 -8.59
C VAL A 27 -8.63 3.48 -9.87
N LEU A 28 -8.44 2.35 -10.57
CA LEU A 28 -9.21 2.05 -11.78
C LEU A 28 -10.72 1.95 -11.49
N LEU A 29 -11.12 1.40 -10.34
CA LEU A 29 -12.53 1.35 -9.94
C LEU A 29 -13.14 2.75 -9.80
N GLY A 30 -12.45 3.64 -9.08
CA GLY A 30 -12.88 5.03 -8.92
C GLY A 30 -12.92 5.78 -10.26
N GLY A 31 -11.91 5.59 -11.11
CA GLY A 31 -11.85 6.20 -12.44
C GLY A 31 -12.92 5.67 -13.40
N ALA A 32 -13.19 4.36 -13.40
CA ALA A 32 -14.25 3.76 -14.19
C ALA A 32 -15.63 4.29 -13.78
N PHE A 33 -15.87 4.46 -12.48
CA PHE A 33 -17.12 5.05 -11.98
C PHE A 33 -17.22 6.55 -12.30
N ALA A 34 -16.11 7.30 -12.27
CA ALA A 34 -16.08 8.68 -12.72
C ALA A 34 -16.43 8.80 -14.21
N TYR A 35 -15.95 7.85 -15.02
CA TYR A 35 -16.26 7.77 -16.45
C TYR A 35 -17.75 7.57 -16.71
N THR A 36 -18.42 6.70 -15.94
CA THR A 36 -19.89 6.53 -16.07
C THR A 36 -20.67 7.78 -15.66
N HIS A 37 -20.05 8.71 -14.93
CA HIS A 37 -20.60 10.02 -14.54
C HIS A 37 -20.16 11.16 -15.48
N GLY A 38 -19.55 10.82 -16.62
CA GLY A 38 -19.21 11.79 -17.66
C GLY A 38 -17.84 12.46 -17.50
N SER A 39 -17.04 12.11 -16.49
CA SER A 39 -15.67 12.63 -16.36
C SER A 39 -14.68 11.86 -17.24
N HIS A 40 -13.88 12.60 -18.00
CA HIS A 40 -12.89 12.06 -18.94
C HIS A 40 -11.48 12.58 -18.62
N GLU A 41 -11.22 12.90 -17.35
CA GLU A 41 -9.95 13.47 -16.87
C GLU A 41 -8.82 12.41 -16.81
N TRP A 42 -8.40 11.92 -17.98
CA TRP A 42 -7.39 10.86 -18.11
C TRP A 42 -6.03 11.24 -17.52
N LEU A 43 -5.68 12.52 -17.57
CA LEU A 43 -4.45 13.01 -16.94
C LEU A 43 -4.51 12.81 -15.42
N LEU A 44 -5.63 13.17 -14.79
CA LEU A 44 -5.83 13.01 -13.34
C LEU A 44 -5.86 11.53 -12.95
N LEU A 45 -6.50 10.67 -13.75
CA LEU A 45 -6.47 9.22 -13.54
C LEU A 45 -5.04 8.66 -13.61
N LEU A 46 -4.26 9.07 -14.61
CA LEU A 46 -2.87 8.65 -14.76
C LEU A 46 -2.02 9.11 -13.57
N LEU A 47 -2.18 10.36 -13.14
CA LEU A 47 -1.48 10.88 -11.96
C LEU A 47 -1.86 10.08 -10.71
N ALA A 48 -3.14 9.74 -10.53
CA ALA A 48 -3.62 8.95 -9.40
C ALA A 48 -3.04 7.52 -9.41
N LEU A 49 -2.95 6.89 -10.59
CA LEU A 49 -2.33 5.58 -10.76
C LEU A 49 -0.84 5.60 -10.41
N VAL A 50 -0.10 6.56 -10.96
CA VAL A 50 1.34 6.70 -10.69
C VAL A 50 1.58 7.00 -9.21
N GLY A 51 0.81 7.93 -8.63
CA GLY A 51 0.89 8.27 -7.21
C GLY A 51 0.59 7.07 -6.30
N GLY A 52 -0.48 6.32 -6.59
CA GLY A 52 -0.84 5.12 -5.82
C GLY A 52 0.21 4.01 -5.90
N VAL A 53 0.75 3.76 -7.09
CA VAL A 53 1.84 2.77 -7.27
C VAL A 53 3.11 3.19 -6.55
N LEU A 54 3.49 4.46 -6.62
CA LEU A 54 4.67 4.99 -5.91
C LEU A 54 4.49 4.94 -4.39
N LEU A 55 3.31 5.28 -3.88
CA LEU A 55 2.99 5.21 -2.46
C LEU A 55 3.07 3.76 -1.96
N GLN A 56 2.45 2.81 -2.69
CA GLN A 56 2.52 1.39 -2.33
C GLN A 56 3.95 0.86 -2.38
N SER A 57 4.72 1.28 -3.40
CA SER A 57 6.14 0.93 -3.53
C SER A 57 6.96 1.47 -2.35
N ALA A 58 6.73 2.71 -1.94
CA ALA A 58 7.37 3.29 -0.77
C ALA A 58 7.06 2.52 0.50
N CYS A 59 5.77 2.17 0.73
CA CYS A 59 5.36 1.34 1.87
C CYS A 59 6.11 0.00 1.88
N ASN A 60 6.20 -0.68 0.74
CA ASN A 60 6.91 -1.96 0.61
C ASN A 60 8.40 -1.84 0.97
N LEU A 61 9.08 -0.82 0.44
CA LEU A 61 10.52 -0.59 0.67
C LEU A 61 10.82 -0.19 2.12
N LEU A 62 10.06 0.75 2.66
CA LEU A 62 10.26 1.23 4.03
C LEU A 62 9.88 0.16 5.06
N ASN A 63 8.85 -0.66 4.79
CA ASN A 63 8.54 -1.81 5.63
C ASN A 63 9.68 -2.85 5.59
N THR A 64 10.25 -3.12 4.42
CA THR A 64 11.42 -4.00 4.28
C THR A 64 12.62 -3.48 5.08
N TYR A 65 12.86 -2.17 5.06
CA TYR A 65 13.91 -1.54 5.85
C TYR A 65 13.63 -1.65 7.36
N GLY A 66 12.40 -1.38 7.80
CA GLY A 66 12.00 -1.46 9.21
C GLY A 66 12.04 -2.87 9.78
N ASP A 67 11.62 -3.88 9.02
CA ASP A 67 11.68 -5.29 9.42
C ASP A 67 13.15 -5.76 9.60
N PHE A 68 14.06 -5.27 8.75
CA PHE A 68 15.50 -5.50 8.88
C PHE A 68 16.11 -4.79 10.10
N GLU A 69 15.77 -3.53 10.36
CA GLU A 69 16.31 -2.77 11.50
C GLU A 69 15.82 -3.32 12.85
N THR A 70 14.58 -3.83 12.90
CA THR A 70 13.99 -4.42 14.12
C THR A 70 14.45 -5.85 14.40
N GLY A 71 15.20 -6.48 13.48
CA GLY A 71 15.71 -7.85 13.63
C GLY A 71 14.63 -8.93 13.53
N LEU A 72 13.45 -8.60 13.02
CA LEU A 72 12.37 -9.58 12.75
C LEU A 72 12.71 -10.48 11.55
N ASP A 73 13.48 -9.96 10.59
CA ASP A 73 14.04 -10.72 9.48
C ASP A 73 15.40 -11.33 9.89
N THR A 74 15.39 -12.54 10.46
CA THR A 74 16.59 -13.36 10.74
C THR A 74 16.86 -14.39 9.63
N GLU A 75 18.07 -14.95 9.57
CA GLU A 75 18.40 -16.00 8.57
C GLU A 75 17.53 -17.27 8.68
N GLU A 76 16.86 -17.50 9.81
CA GLU A 76 15.90 -18.60 9.96
C GLU A 76 14.49 -18.26 9.45
N ASN A 77 14.15 -16.98 9.26
CA ASN A 77 12.79 -16.49 8.95
C ASN A 77 12.70 -15.73 7.60
N HIS A 78 13.53 -16.09 6.62
CA HIS A 78 13.68 -15.46 5.29
C HIS A 78 12.44 -15.39 4.35
N SER A 79 11.22 -15.51 4.85
CA SER A 79 10.04 -15.66 3.98
C SER A 79 9.51 -14.36 3.35
N ARG A 80 9.75 -13.17 3.94
CA ARG A 80 9.13 -11.92 3.48
C ARG A 80 10.07 -10.93 2.76
N SER A 81 11.34 -10.81 3.15
CA SER A 81 12.29 -9.85 2.52
C SER A 81 13.76 -10.33 2.54
N PRO A 82 14.15 -11.31 1.70
CA PRO A 82 15.51 -11.84 1.73
C PRO A 82 16.59 -10.87 1.24
N GLU A 83 16.26 -9.71 0.68
CA GLU A 83 17.20 -8.84 -0.03
C GLU A 83 18.22 -8.14 0.85
N LEU A 84 17.78 -7.68 2.02
CA LEU A 84 18.64 -7.03 3.00
C LEU A 84 19.45 -8.07 3.79
N VAL A 85 18.81 -9.19 4.14
CA VAL A 85 19.48 -10.28 4.90
C VAL A 85 20.50 -11.03 4.05
N SER A 86 20.20 -11.30 2.76
CA SER A 86 21.16 -11.92 1.82
C SER A 86 22.29 -10.97 1.36
N GLY A 87 22.31 -9.71 1.83
CA GLY A 87 23.32 -8.72 1.47
C GLY A 87 23.27 -8.23 0.02
N LYS A 88 22.29 -8.66 -0.79
CA LYS A 88 22.16 -8.22 -2.18
C LYS A 88 21.81 -6.74 -2.31
N LEU A 89 21.06 -6.19 -1.34
CA LEU A 89 20.75 -4.77 -1.26
C LEU A 89 21.29 -4.20 0.06
N LYS A 90 21.80 -2.96 -0.01
CA LYS A 90 22.25 -2.22 1.18
C LYS A 90 21.04 -1.56 1.85
N PRO A 91 20.82 -1.70 3.17
CA PRO A 91 19.67 -1.12 3.88
C PRO A 91 19.46 0.37 3.61
N LYS A 92 20.54 1.16 3.65
CA LYS A 92 20.50 2.60 3.35
C LYS A 92 19.92 2.91 1.97
N HIS A 93 20.21 2.09 0.95
CA HIS A 93 19.69 2.33 -0.40
C HIS A 93 18.20 2.06 -0.47
N VAL A 94 17.72 0.99 0.16
CA VAL A 94 16.28 0.67 0.23
C VAL A 94 15.51 1.79 0.93
N PHE A 95 16.04 2.30 2.04
CA PHE A 95 15.48 3.46 2.74
C PHE A 95 15.42 4.70 1.84
N TYR A 96 16.53 5.08 1.19
CA TYR A 96 16.55 6.27 0.33
C TYR A 96 15.61 6.16 -0.88
N VAL A 97 15.50 4.98 -1.50
CA VAL A 97 14.56 4.75 -2.61
C VAL A 97 13.12 4.83 -2.11
N GLY A 98 12.81 4.25 -0.95
CA GLY A 98 11.49 4.38 -0.32
C GLY A 98 11.13 5.85 -0.04
N MET A 99 12.06 6.62 0.53
CA MET A 99 11.88 8.06 0.76
C MET A 99 11.76 8.86 -0.54
N ALA A 100 12.50 8.51 -1.59
CA ALA A 100 12.36 9.13 -2.90
C ALA A 100 10.98 8.88 -3.51
N CYS A 101 10.46 7.65 -3.42
CA CYS A 101 9.09 7.33 -3.85
C CYS A 101 8.04 8.14 -3.07
N LEU A 102 8.18 8.29 -1.75
CA LEU A 102 7.30 9.18 -0.97
C LEU A 102 7.40 10.64 -1.41
N GLY A 103 8.62 11.14 -1.62
CA GLY A 103 8.86 12.51 -2.07
C GLY A 103 8.21 12.80 -3.41
N ILE A 104 8.39 11.91 -4.39
CA ILE A 104 7.74 12.02 -5.71
C ILE A 104 6.22 11.96 -5.57
N THR A 105 5.70 11.05 -4.74
CA THR A 105 4.25 10.95 -4.48
C THR A 105 3.70 12.24 -3.89
N ALA A 106 4.40 12.85 -2.94
CA ALA A 106 4.00 14.13 -2.35
C ALA A 106 4.01 15.25 -3.40
N CYS A 107 5.01 15.30 -4.29
CA CYS A 107 5.03 16.24 -5.42
C CYS A 107 3.84 16.03 -6.36
N LEU A 108 3.49 14.77 -6.69
CA LEU A 108 2.31 14.47 -7.50
C LEU A 108 1.02 14.91 -6.81
N GLY A 109 0.93 14.73 -5.49
CA GLY A 109 -0.20 15.24 -4.69
C GLY A 109 -0.33 16.76 -4.79
N ILE A 110 0.77 17.51 -4.70
CA ILE A 110 0.77 18.96 -4.89
C ILE A 110 0.29 19.33 -6.30
N VAL A 111 0.78 18.63 -7.32
CA VAL A 111 0.32 18.84 -8.71
C VAL A 111 -1.19 18.61 -8.82
N MET A 112 -1.73 17.53 -8.26
CA MET A 112 -3.17 17.28 -8.24
C MET A 112 -3.94 18.41 -7.54
N ILE A 113 -3.48 18.88 -6.38
CA ILE A 113 -4.11 19.99 -5.64
C ILE A 113 -4.14 21.26 -6.49
N CYS A 114 -3.08 21.56 -7.23
CA CYS A 114 -3.05 22.70 -8.13
C CYS A 114 -4.03 22.58 -9.30
N LEU A 115 -4.36 21.35 -9.74
CA LEU A 115 -5.27 21.10 -10.86
C LEU A 115 -6.74 21.04 -10.42
N THR A 116 -7.05 20.47 -9.26
CA THR A 116 -8.44 20.20 -8.81
C THR A 116 -8.88 21.02 -7.59
N GLY A 117 -7.94 21.70 -6.92
CA GLY A 117 -8.20 22.45 -5.69
C GLY A 117 -7.96 21.66 -4.40
N TRP A 118 -8.23 22.31 -3.27
CA TRP A 118 -7.85 21.85 -1.92
C TRP A 118 -8.61 20.61 -1.43
N GLY A 119 -9.74 20.24 -2.04
CA GLY A 119 -10.57 19.13 -1.57
C GLY A 119 -9.87 17.77 -1.59
N ILE A 120 -8.91 17.56 -2.49
CA ILE A 120 -8.17 16.29 -2.59
C ILE A 120 -7.16 16.09 -1.44
N ILE A 121 -6.82 17.15 -0.70
CA ILE A 121 -5.85 17.09 0.41
C ILE A 121 -6.29 16.09 1.47
N PHE A 122 -7.59 15.99 1.74
CA PHE A 122 -8.10 15.02 2.70
C PHE A 122 -7.69 13.58 2.33
N PHE A 123 -7.85 13.21 1.06
CA PHE A 123 -7.47 11.88 0.56
C PHE A 123 -5.96 11.69 0.53
N GLY A 124 -5.21 12.73 0.14
CA GLY A 124 -3.74 12.69 0.15
C GLY A 124 -3.16 12.52 1.56
N LEU A 125 -3.67 13.27 2.53
CA LEU A 125 -3.27 13.15 3.93
C LEU A 125 -3.70 11.81 4.53
N ALA A 126 -4.89 11.32 4.22
CA ALA A 126 -5.33 10.00 4.66
C ALA A 126 -4.40 8.91 4.10
N GLY A 127 -4.07 8.96 2.81
CA GLY A 127 -3.13 8.02 2.17
C GLY A 127 -1.73 8.06 2.78
N LEU A 128 -1.18 9.26 3.00
CA LEU A 128 0.12 9.44 3.66
C LEU A 128 0.09 8.98 5.12
N ALA A 129 -1.01 9.24 5.83
CA ALA A 129 -1.18 8.80 7.21
C ALA A 129 -1.25 7.27 7.27
N THR A 130 -1.99 6.60 6.39
CA THR A 130 -2.02 5.13 6.33
C THR A 130 -0.65 4.57 5.95
N ALA A 131 0.03 5.16 4.98
CA ALA A 131 1.38 4.77 4.57
C ALA A 131 2.39 4.92 5.71
N GLY A 132 2.42 6.08 6.36
CA GLY A 132 3.29 6.40 7.49
C GLY A 132 2.98 5.56 8.72
N MET A 133 1.70 5.31 9.00
CA MET A 133 1.30 4.39 10.06
C MET A 133 1.76 2.95 9.81
N TYR A 134 1.84 2.53 8.54
CA TYR A 134 2.35 1.22 8.16
C TYR A 134 3.88 1.13 8.25
N THR A 135 4.59 2.25 8.04
CA THR A 135 6.06 2.27 7.89
C THR A 135 6.85 2.78 9.11
N VAL A 136 6.27 3.65 9.95
CA VAL A 136 7.01 4.34 11.04
C VAL A 136 6.85 3.64 12.39
N GLY A 137 6.63 2.32 12.42
CA GLY A 137 6.74 1.58 13.68
C GLY A 137 5.57 1.74 14.65
N LEU A 138 4.43 2.30 14.22
CA LEU A 138 3.14 2.00 14.86
C LEU A 138 2.69 0.61 14.43
N LYS A 139 3.46 -0.39 14.84
CA LYS A 139 3.08 -1.74 15.26
C LYS A 139 1.59 -2.09 15.12
N TYR A 140 1.03 -2.06 13.91
CA TYR A 140 -0.33 -2.50 13.65
C TYR A 140 -0.47 -4.00 13.94
N LYS A 141 0.64 -4.72 13.79
CA LYS A 141 0.85 -6.09 14.26
C LYS A 141 0.56 -6.30 15.75
N TYR A 142 0.54 -5.25 16.58
CA TYR A 142 0.27 -5.34 18.02
C TYR A 142 -1.17 -4.95 18.41
N PHE A 143 -1.91 -4.28 17.53
CA PHE A 143 -3.28 -3.79 17.82
C PHE A 143 -4.37 -4.45 16.97
N GLY A 144 -4.04 -5.31 16.00
CA GLY A 144 -5.05 -6.03 15.19
C GLY A 144 -5.83 -5.15 14.21
N LEU A 145 -5.44 -3.88 14.04
CA LEU A 145 -6.17 -2.90 13.23
C LEU A 145 -5.77 -2.93 11.73
N GLY A 146 -4.88 -3.85 11.32
CA GLY A 146 -4.34 -3.85 9.95
C GLY A 146 -5.42 -4.14 8.91
N LEU A 147 -6.32 -5.08 9.24
CA LEU A 147 -7.50 -5.45 8.46
C LEU A 147 -8.43 -4.24 8.19
N PRO A 148 -8.94 -3.53 9.22
CA PRO A 148 -9.73 -2.31 9.02
C PRO A 148 -9.01 -1.22 8.24
N SER A 149 -7.71 -1.02 8.48
CA SER A 149 -6.96 0.05 7.82
C SER A 149 -6.79 -0.18 6.33
N VAL A 150 -6.46 -1.41 5.91
CA VAL A 150 -6.39 -1.76 4.48
C VAL A 150 -7.77 -1.66 3.83
N PHE A 151 -8.80 -2.15 4.51
CA PHE A 151 -10.19 -2.07 4.03
C PHE A 151 -10.63 -0.63 3.77
N ILE A 152 -10.38 0.27 4.73
CA ILE A 152 -10.79 1.67 4.61
C ILE A 152 -9.91 2.40 3.60
N ALA A 153 -8.58 2.31 3.72
CA ALA A 153 -7.68 3.11 2.91
C ALA A 153 -7.66 2.68 1.44
N MET A 154 -7.43 1.39 1.18
CA MET A 154 -7.31 0.86 -0.19
C MET A 154 -8.67 0.50 -0.76
N GLY A 155 -9.57 0.00 0.08
CA GLY A 155 -10.88 -0.46 -0.35
C GLY A 155 -11.88 0.67 -0.63
N ILE A 156 -11.92 1.71 0.22
CA ILE A 156 -12.95 2.78 0.16
C ILE A 156 -12.34 4.13 -0.22
N LEU A 157 -11.29 4.58 0.47
CA LEU A 157 -10.72 5.92 0.28
C LEU A 157 -10.02 6.08 -1.06
N MET A 158 -9.29 5.06 -1.55
CA MET A 158 -8.62 5.14 -2.85
C MET A 158 -9.60 5.28 -4.03
N PRO A 159 -10.68 4.46 -4.14
CA PRO A 159 -11.69 4.68 -5.18
C PRO A 159 -12.39 6.02 -5.02
N ALA A 160 -12.80 6.39 -3.79
CA ALA A 160 -13.47 7.65 -3.52
C ALA A 160 -12.61 8.87 -3.86
N GLY A 161 -11.32 8.83 -3.50
CA GLY A 161 -10.37 9.90 -3.82
C GLY A 161 -10.12 10.04 -5.31
N THR A 162 -10.05 8.92 -6.05
CA THR A 162 -9.91 8.96 -7.51
C THR A 162 -11.16 9.52 -8.17
N TYR A 163 -12.34 9.10 -7.73
CA TYR A 163 -13.61 9.66 -8.23
C TYR A 163 -13.69 11.15 -7.95
N TYR A 164 -13.45 11.57 -6.71
CA TYR A 164 -13.45 12.97 -6.30
C TYR A 164 -12.44 13.80 -7.11
N LEU A 165 -11.25 13.25 -7.35
CA LEU A 165 -10.23 13.91 -8.18
C LEU A 165 -10.77 14.18 -9.59
N MET A 166 -11.49 13.23 -10.17
CA MET A 166 -11.98 13.34 -11.56
C MET A 166 -13.29 14.11 -11.70
N THR A 167 -14.17 14.09 -10.70
CA THR A 167 -15.53 14.68 -10.80
C THR A 167 -15.72 15.92 -9.95
N GLY A 168 -14.90 16.11 -8.92
CA GLY A 168 -15.09 17.13 -7.89
C GLY A 168 -16.22 16.82 -6.89
N ASP A 169 -16.82 15.63 -6.96
CA ASP A 169 -18.00 15.23 -6.18
C ASP A 169 -17.79 13.90 -5.44
N LEU A 170 -18.69 13.56 -4.53
CA LEU A 170 -18.74 12.30 -3.80
C LEU A 170 -20.06 11.58 -4.06
N SER A 171 -19.99 10.26 -4.25
CA SER A 171 -21.18 9.44 -4.48
C SER A 171 -21.28 8.33 -3.44
N LEU A 172 -22.48 8.17 -2.86
CA LEU A 172 -22.80 7.04 -1.99
C LEU A 172 -22.86 5.72 -2.77
N ASP A 173 -23.17 5.77 -4.07
CA ASP A 173 -23.19 4.59 -4.92
C ASP A 173 -21.77 4.03 -5.09
N LEU A 174 -20.77 4.90 -5.17
CA LEU A 174 -19.36 4.49 -5.19
C LEU A 174 -18.96 3.77 -3.90
N PHE A 175 -19.47 4.22 -2.75
CA PHE A 175 -19.24 3.51 -1.49
C PHE A 175 -19.75 2.08 -1.57
N LEU A 176 -20.98 1.86 -2.06
CA LEU A 176 -21.55 0.52 -2.22
C LEU A 176 -20.77 -0.34 -3.22
N ILE A 177 -20.37 0.24 -4.36
CA ILE A 177 -19.57 -0.44 -5.39
C ILE A 177 -18.16 -0.77 -4.89
N SER A 178 -17.62 0.02 -3.95
CA SER A 178 -16.31 -0.20 -3.38
C SER A 178 -16.27 -1.35 -2.35
N LEU A 179 -17.41 -1.74 -1.77
CA LEU A 179 -17.47 -2.78 -0.73
C LEU A 179 -16.93 -4.15 -1.19
N PRO A 180 -17.33 -4.72 -2.34
CA PRO A 180 -16.77 -5.98 -2.82
C PRO A 180 -15.24 -5.89 -3.04
N ASN A 181 -14.77 -4.76 -3.60
CA ASN A 181 -13.35 -4.51 -3.78
C ASN A 181 -12.61 -4.43 -2.45
N ALA A 182 -13.16 -3.71 -1.48
CA ALA A 182 -12.59 -3.57 -0.14
C ALA A 182 -12.48 -4.94 0.55
N LEU A 183 -13.54 -5.77 0.49
CA LEU A 183 -13.51 -7.14 1.02
C LEU A 183 -12.44 -8.00 0.31
N MET A 184 -12.32 -7.89 -1.02
CA MET A 184 -11.36 -8.67 -1.80
C MET A 184 -9.91 -8.28 -1.50
N ILE A 185 -9.59 -6.99 -1.49
CA ILE A 185 -8.24 -6.48 -1.16
C ILE A 185 -7.85 -6.89 0.24
N THR A 186 -8.77 -6.72 1.19
CA THR A 186 -8.56 -7.13 2.58
C THR A 186 -8.33 -8.64 2.69
N ALA A 187 -9.09 -9.48 1.97
CA ALA A 187 -8.88 -10.92 1.98
C ALA A 187 -7.51 -11.34 1.37
N VAL A 188 -7.13 -10.72 0.24
CA VAL A 188 -5.88 -11.06 -0.48
C VAL A 188 -4.65 -10.61 0.32
N LEU A 189 -4.65 -9.39 0.86
CA LEU A 189 -3.51 -8.85 1.59
C LEU A 189 -3.37 -9.42 3.01
N ASN A 190 -4.43 -9.97 3.61
CA ASN A 190 -4.35 -10.67 4.91
C ASN A 190 -4.11 -12.19 4.81
N GLY A 191 -4.23 -12.79 3.62
CA GLY A 191 -3.89 -14.20 3.41
C GLY A 191 -2.48 -14.61 3.87
N PRO A 192 -1.45 -13.74 3.79
CA PRO A 192 -0.13 -13.97 4.38
C PRO A 192 -0.07 -13.83 5.90
N ASP A 193 -0.90 -12.99 6.53
CA ASP A 193 -0.92 -12.77 7.98
C ASP A 193 -1.64 -13.91 8.71
N LEU A 194 -2.72 -14.44 8.15
CA LEU A 194 -3.38 -15.66 8.66
C LEU A 194 -2.45 -16.89 8.67
N ARG A 195 -1.50 -16.95 7.72
CA ARG A 195 -0.46 -18.00 7.67
C ARG A 195 0.67 -17.76 8.67
N ALA A 196 0.93 -16.50 9.03
CA ALA A 196 1.96 -16.13 9.98
C ALA A 196 1.53 -16.31 11.45
N VAL A 197 0.23 -16.47 11.74
CA VAL A 197 -0.30 -16.63 13.11
C VAL A 197 0.48 -17.66 13.93
N ARG A 198 0.88 -18.81 13.34
CA ARG A 198 1.66 -19.83 14.06
C ARG A 198 3.07 -19.35 14.44
N SER A 199 3.79 -18.74 13.49
CA SER A 199 5.16 -18.25 13.70
C SER A 199 5.19 -16.98 14.57
N ASP A 200 4.16 -16.14 14.48
CA ASP A 200 4.00 -14.92 15.27
C ASP A 200 3.63 -15.21 16.73
N THR A 201 2.82 -16.25 16.98
CA THR A 201 2.49 -16.70 18.34
C THR A 201 3.73 -17.23 19.05
N GLU A 202 4.62 -17.93 18.33
CA GLU A 202 5.91 -18.43 18.84
C GLU A 202 6.91 -17.28 19.12
N ALA A 203 6.85 -16.18 18.34
CA ALA A 203 7.65 -14.97 18.56
C ALA A 203 7.05 -13.97 19.57
N GLY A 204 5.93 -14.31 20.23
CA GLY A 204 5.26 -13.46 21.22
C GLY A 204 4.51 -12.26 20.64
N VAL A 205 4.22 -12.27 19.34
CA VAL A 205 3.45 -11.23 18.66
C VAL A 205 1.97 -11.59 18.66
N LYS A 206 1.12 -10.71 19.20
CA LYS A 206 -0.33 -10.92 19.22
C LYS A 206 -0.93 -10.61 17.84
N THR A 207 -1.02 -11.62 16.99
CA THR A 207 -1.84 -11.54 15.77
C THR A 207 -3.31 -11.32 16.16
N GLY A 208 -3.85 -10.15 15.82
CA GLY A 208 -5.27 -9.86 15.96
C GLY A 208 -6.05 -10.53 14.83
N SER A 209 -6.53 -11.74 15.09
CA SER A 209 -7.75 -12.26 14.48
C SER A 209 -8.97 -11.53 15.01
#